data_AF-I0R0Q0-F1
#
_entry.id   AF-I0R0Q0-F1
#
_cell.length_a   1.000
_cell.length_b   1.000
_cell.length_c   1.000
_cell.angle_alpha   90.00
_cell.angle_beta   90.00
_cell.angle_gamma   90.00
#
_symmetry.space_group_name_H-M   'P 1'
#
loop_
_entity.id
_entity.type
_entity.pdbx_description
1 polymer ?
#
loop_
_entity_poly.entity_id
_entity_poly.type
_entity_poly.pdbx_seq_one_letter_code
_entity_poly.pdbx_strand_id
1 'polypeptide(L)'
;MASQLFKRGVICEIEGRGAEDERFLVHPRLGIHRQSIDSAGEQVIRFGQLQSFISQSQGNMAEFARLIRMAEGQAWLDVFEPLRLLPEGVRLLPKAV
;
A
#
# COMPACT_ATOMS: atom_id res chain seq x y z
N MET A 1 -6.18 13.92 -3.63
CA MET A 1 -6.97 12.89 -4.34
C MET A 1 -7.34 11.73 -3.43
N ALA A 2 -6.38 10.99 -2.85
CA ALA A 2 -6.65 9.84 -1.96
C ALA A 2 -7.67 10.14 -0.84
N SER A 3 -7.54 11.28 -0.17
CA SER A 3 -8.48 11.73 0.87
C SER A 3 -9.92 11.94 0.39
N GLN A 4 -10.11 12.37 -0.85
CA GLN A 4 -11.44 12.55 -1.44
C GLN A 4 -12.08 11.20 -1.77
N LEU A 5 -11.30 10.26 -2.29
CA LEU A 5 -11.76 8.89 -2.59
C LEU A 5 -12.11 8.13 -1.30
N PHE A 6 -11.29 8.27 -0.26
CA PHE A 6 -11.59 7.76 1.08
C PHE A 6 -12.94 8.27 1.61
N LYS A 7 -13.17 9.59 1.55
CA LYS A 7 -14.45 10.21 2.00
C LYS A 7 -15.67 9.72 1.21
N ARG A 8 -15.48 9.23 -0.01
CA ARG A 8 -16.53 8.68 -0.88
C ARG A 8 -16.72 7.17 -0.69
N GLY A 9 -15.99 6.54 0.23
CA GLY A 9 -16.09 5.10 0.48
C GLY A 9 -15.45 4.24 -0.63
N VAL A 10 -14.62 4.82 -1.48
CA VAL A 10 -13.97 4.09 -2.59
C VAL A 10 -12.82 3.25 -2.05
N ILE A 11 -12.76 1.99 -2.47
CA ILE A 11 -11.60 1.12 -2.27
C ILE A 11 -10.74 1.21 -3.53
N CYS A 12 -9.51 1.68 -3.40
CA CYS A 12 -8.62 1.83 -4.54
C CYS A 12 -7.15 1.88 -4.17
N GLU A 13 -6.33 1.53 -5.15
CA GLU A 13 -4.90 1.81 -5.18
C GLU A 13 -4.64 2.99 -6.12
N ILE A 14 -3.79 3.91 -5.68
CA ILE A 14 -3.40 5.08 -6.46
C ILE A 14 -1.89 5.14 -6.52
N GLU A 15 -1.33 5.01 -7.71
CA GLU A 15 0.09 5.27 -7.94
C GLU A 15 0.27 6.71 -8.45
N GLY A 16 1.13 7.45 -7.76
CA GLY A 16 1.66 8.74 -8.22
C GLY A 16 3.08 8.53 -8.72
N ARG A 17 3.33 8.90 -9.99
CA ARG A 17 4.67 8.89 -10.60
C ARG A 17 5.14 10.34 -10.75
N GLY A 18 6.35 10.66 -10.31
CA GLY A 18 6.81 12.06 -10.30
C GLY A 18 8.18 12.26 -9.65
N ALA A 19 8.32 13.32 -8.86
CA ALA A 19 9.57 13.60 -8.14
C ALA A 19 9.82 12.61 -7.00
N GLU A 20 8.76 12.14 -6.34
CA GLU A 20 8.77 10.95 -5.48
C GLU A 20 7.67 10.00 -6.00
N ASP A 21 8.04 8.75 -6.26
CA ASP A 21 7.09 7.72 -6.65
C ASP A 21 6.40 7.15 -5.39
N GLU A 22 5.07 7.14 -5.41
CA GLU A 22 4.25 6.81 -4.23
C GLU A 22 3.04 5.96 -4.58
N ARG A 23 2.66 5.09 -3.65
CA ARG A 23 1.40 4.33 -3.69
C ARG A 23 0.53 4.69 -2.49
N PHE A 24 -0.75 4.94 -2.74
CA PHE A 24 -1.77 5.08 -1.70
C PHE A 24 -2.73 3.90 -1.75
N LEU A 25 -2.83 3.16 -0.64
CA LEU A 25 -3.84 2.12 -0.44
C LEU A 25 -5.00 2.73 0.34
N VAL A 26 -6.15 2.86 -0.31
CA VAL A 26 -7.33 3.53 0.27
C VAL A 26 -8.40 2.50 0.57
N HIS A 27 -8.79 2.39 1.83
CA HIS A 27 -9.88 1.52 2.26
C HIS A 27 -10.74 2.21 3.33
N PRO A 28 -12.08 2.25 3.22
CA PRO A 28 -12.94 3.03 4.12
C PRO A 28 -12.83 2.65 5.60
N ARG A 29 -12.47 1.40 5.91
CA ARG A 29 -12.35 0.90 7.29
C ARG A 29 -10.92 0.82 7.81
N LEU A 30 -9.92 0.76 6.92
CA LEU A 30 -8.50 0.67 7.32
C LEU A 30 -7.83 2.05 7.30
N GLY A 31 -8.38 2.98 6.50
CA GLY A 31 -7.81 4.30 6.29
C GLY A 31 -7.02 4.38 5.00
N ILE A 32 -6.09 5.34 4.97
CA ILE A 32 -5.18 5.58 3.83
C ILE A 32 -3.78 5.22 4.29
N HIS A 33 -3.18 4.23 3.62
CA HIS A 33 -1.77 3.88 3.79
C HIS A 33 -0.95 4.45 2.64
N ARG A 34 0.16 5.13 2.95
CA ARG A 34 1.07 5.71 1.95
C ARG A 34 2.38 4.95 1.95
N GLN A 35 2.83 4.53 0.78
CA GLN A 35 4.09 3.85 0.55
C GLN A 35 4.94 4.68 -0.40
N SER A 36 6.23 4.82 -0.11
CA SER A 36 7.20 5.16 -1.16
C SER A 36 7.43 3.92 -2.00
N ILE A 37 7.46 4.07 -3.32
CA ILE A 37 7.73 2.98 -4.26
C ILE A 37 8.89 3.36 -5.18
N ASP A 38 9.51 2.37 -5.82
CA ASP A 38 10.49 2.58 -6.87
C ASP A 38 9.83 2.63 -8.27
N SER A 39 10.65 2.76 -9.31
CA SER A 39 10.18 2.79 -10.70
C SER A 39 9.54 1.48 -11.17
N ALA A 40 9.82 0.35 -10.50
CA ALA A 40 9.15 -0.93 -10.75
C ALA A 40 7.80 -1.05 -10.00
N GLY A 41 7.53 -0.14 -9.06
CA GLY A 41 6.33 -0.20 -8.22
C GLY A 41 6.52 -1.02 -6.95
N GLU A 42 7.76 -1.37 -6.60
CA GLU A 42 8.09 -2.07 -5.36
C GLU A 42 8.22 -1.08 -4.21
N GLN A 43 7.81 -1.49 -3.01
CA GLN A 43 7.91 -0.62 -1.85
C GLN A 43 9.37 -0.37 -1.44
N VAL A 44 9.68 0.90 -1.18
CA VAL A 44 10.98 1.33 -0.68
C VAL A 44 10.91 1.61 0.82
N ILE A 45 11.71 0.90 1.60
CA ILE A 45 11.97 1.21 3.03
C ILE A 45 13.31 1.93 3.14
N ARG A 46 13.29 3.17 3.65
CA ARG A 46 14.51 3.97 3.85
C ARG A 46 15.24 3.53 5.13
N PHE A 47 16.57 3.69 5.17
CA PHE A 47 17.37 3.34 6.35
C PHE A 47 16.88 3.98 7.65
N GLY A 48 16.42 5.23 7.61
CA GLY A 48 15.87 5.90 8.79
C GLY A 48 14.60 5.21 9.33
N GLN A 49 13.76 4.67 8.46
CA GLN A 49 12.59 3.88 8.87
C GLN A 49 13.02 2.54 9.48
N LEU A 50 14.00 1.89 8.87
CA LEU A 50 14.58 0.63 9.36
C LEU A 50 15.17 0.79 10.77
N GLN A 51 15.95 1.84 11.00
CA GLN A 51 16.49 2.18 12.32
C GLN A 51 15.38 2.48 13.34
N SER A 52 14.32 3.16 12.90
CA SER A 52 13.15 3.41 13.74
C SER A 52 12.45 2.12 14.15
N PHE A 53 12.30 1.15 13.24
CA PHE A 53 11.71 -0.15 13.56
C PHE A 53 12.57 -0.97 14.52
N ILE A 54 13.90 -0.95 14.35
CA ILE A 54 14.84 -1.62 15.27
C ILE A 54 14.74 -1.01 16.68
N SER A 55 14.70 0.32 16.77
CA SER A 55 14.59 1.04 18.04
C SER A 55 13.26 0.73 18.75
N GLN A 56 12.15 0.80 18.01
CA GLN A 56 10.80 0.55 18.55
C GLN A 56 10.59 -0.91 18.96
N SER A 57 11.22 -1.87 18.27
CA SER A 57 11.05 -3.28 18.58
C SER A 57 11.77 -3.73 19.85
N GLN A 58 12.74 -2.93 20.35
CA GLN A 58 13.50 -3.21 21.58
C GLN A 58 14.09 -4.64 21.61
N GLY A 59 14.54 -5.14 20.46
CA GLY A 59 15.11 -6.50 20.33
C GLY A 59 14.06 -7.63 20.21
N ASN A 60 12.76 -7.32 20.26
CA ASN A 60 11.71 -8.30 20.03
C ASN A 60 11.49 -8.50 18.51
N MET A 61 11.90 -9.66 18.01
CA MET A 61 11.78 -10.01 16.59
C MET A 61 10.31 -10.06 16.10
N ALA A 62 9.38 -10.51 16.94
CA ALA A 62 7.96 -10.56 16.59
C ALA A 62 7.39 -9.15 16.38
N GLU A 63 7.82 -8.21 17.23
CA GLU A 63 7.44 -6.80 17.12
C GLU A 63 8.09 -6.14 15.91
N PHE A 64 9.37 -6.41 15.66
CA PHE A 64 10.04 -5.92 14.46
C PHE A 64 9.32 -6.38 13.18
N ALA A 65 8.96 -7.67 13.10
CA ALA A 65 8.20 -8.20 11.98
C ALA A 65 6.79 -7.57 11.88
N ARG A 66 6.14 -7.26 13.01
CA ARG A 66 4.86 -6.54 13.04
C ARG A 66 4.99 -5.13 12.47
N LEU A 67 6.05 -4.40 12.84
CA LEU A 67 6.34 -3.06 12.32
C LEU A 67 6.61 -3.07 10.82
N ILE A 68 7.34 -4.08 10.32
CA ILE A 68 7.53 -4.28 8.87
C ILE A 68 6.18 -4.50 8.18
N ARG A 69 5.35 -5.45 8.64
CA ARG A 69 4.03 -5.71 8.03
C ARG A 69 3.11 -4.49 8.05
N MET A 70 3.19 -3.66 9.10
CA MET A 70 2.48 -2.38 9.14
C MET A 70 3.00 -1.41 8.09
N ALA A 71 4.32 -1.28 7.94
CA ALA A 71 4.93 -0.45 6.92
C ALA A 71 4.57 -0.94 5.51
N GLU A 72 4.52 -2.25 5.30
CA GLU A 72 4.06 -2.91 4.07
C GLU A 72 2.58 -2.66 3.76
N GLY A 73 1.80 -2.24 4.75
CA GLY A 73 0.36 -2.12 4.58
C GLY A 73 -0.31 -3.49 4.38
N GLN A 74 0.23 -4.55 4.99
CA GLN A 74 -0.26 -5.92 4.82
C GLN A 74 -1.78 -6.03 4.98
N ALA A 75 -2.36 -5.35 5.97
CA ALA A 75 -3.81 -5.36 6.18
C ALA A 75 -4.62 -4.84 4.98
N TRP A 76 -4.08 -3.90 4.20
CA TRP A 76 -4.69 -3.45 2.95
C TRP A 76 -4.46 -4.46 1.84
N LEU A 77 -3.24 -5.00 1.72
CA LEU A 77 -2.91 -6.00 0.70
C LEU A 77 -3.75 -7.27 0.85
N ASP A 78 -4.01 -7.72 2.08
CA ASP A 78 -4.90 -8.86 2.37
C ASP A 78 -6.33 -8.66 1.81
N VAL A 79 -6.77 -7.40 1.70
CA VAL A 79 -8.07 -7.04 1.11
C VAL A 79 -7.96 -6.83 -0.41
N PHE A 80 -6.82 -6.32 -0.89
CA PHE A 80 -6.65 -5.92 -2.29
C PHE A 80 -6.25 -7.09 -3.17
N GLU A 81 -5.40 -8.01 -2.70
CA GLU A 81 -4.94 -9.17 -3.47
C GLU A 81 -6.10 -10.01 -4.03
N PRO A 82 -7.15 -10.35 -3.26
CA PRO A 82 -8.32 -11.03 -3.81
C PRO A 82 -9.03 -10.27 -4.93
N LEU A 83 -8.96 -8.92 -4.93
CA LEU A 83 -9.60 -8.06 -5.93
C LEU A 83 -8.73 -7.86 -7.19
N ARG A 84 -7.42 -8.16 -7.11
CA ARG A 84 -6.49 -8.10 -8.26
C ARG A 84 -6.66 -9.30 -9.20
N LEU A 85 -7.20 -10.40 -8.70
CA LEU A 85 -7.56 -11.53 -9.52
C LEU A 85 -8.78 -11.16 -10.37
N LEU A 86 -8.63 -11.21 -11.69
CA LEU A 86 -9.79 -11.15 -12.58
C LEU A 86 -10.64 -12.40 -12.32
N PRO A 87 -11.93 -12.26 -11.95
CA PRO A 87 -12.82 -13.40 -11.88
C PRO A 87 -12.85 -14.11 -13.24
N GLU A 88 -12.91 -15.44 -13.24
CA GLU A 88 -13.06 -16.20 -14.49
C GLU A 88 -14.23 -15.64 -15.32
N GLY A 89 -13.98 -15.33 -16.59
CA GLY A 89 -14.97 -14.76 -17.50
C GLY A 89 -15.08 -13.23 -17.51
N VAL A 90 -14.32 -12.50 -16.70
CA VAL A 90 -14.26 -11.03 -16.78
C VAL A 90 -13.29 -10.58 -17.88
N ARG A 91 -13.82 -9.93 -18.91
CA ARG A 91 -13.04 -9.32 -19.99
C ARG A 91 -12.90 -7.82 -19.73
N LEU A 92 -11.68 -7.36 -19.45
CA LEU A 92 -11.40 -5.93 -19.39
C LEU A 92 -11.60 -5.33 -20.78
N LEU A 93 -12.55 -4.40 -20.90
CA LEU A 93 -12.74 -3.66 -22.14
C LEU A 93 -11.55 -2.70 -22.33
N PRO A 94 -11.01 -2.58 -23.55
CA PRO A 94 -9.92 -1.66 -23.82
C PRO A 94 -10.36 -0.23 -23.47
N LYS A 95 -9.45 0.55 -22.88
CA LYS A 95 -9.68 1.98 -22.65
C LYS A 95 -9.93 2.64 -24.01
N ALA A 96 -11.03 3.38 -24.14
CA ALA A 96 -11.27 4.21 -25.32
C ALA A 96 -10.13 5.24 -25.41
N VAL A 97 -9.41 5.21 -26.54
CA VAL A 97 -8.35 6.15 -26.91
C VAL A 97 -8.99 7.40 -27.50
#